data_AF-A0A2S9FWJ4-F1
#
_entry.id   AF-A0A2S9FWJ4-F1
#
_cell.length_a   1.000
_cell.length_b   1.000
_cell.length_c   1.000
_cell.angle_alpha   90.00
_cell.angle_beta   90.00
_cell.angle_gamma   90.00
#
_symmetry.space_group_name_H-M   'P 1'
#
loop_
_entity.id
_entity.type
_entity.pdbx_description
1 polymer ?
#
loop_
_entity_poly.entity_id
_entity_poly.type
_entity_poly.pdbx_seq_one_letter_code
_entity_poly.pdbx_strand_id
1 'polypeptide(L)'
;ERVMGFCTPDQHEEFVRQAPLFEQMLVNDGMSLTKLWFSVTQAEQRTRFTIRQVDPVRQWKLSPTDLASLDKWDAYTAAKEDMFA
;
A
#
# COMPACT_ATOMS: atom_id res chain seq x y z
N GLU A 1 -5.27 3.06 7.86
CA GLU A 1 -4.53 1.97 7.18
C GLU A 1 -4.82 0.67 7.95
N ARG A 2 -5.20 -0.40 7.22
CA ARG A 2 -5.77 -1.64 7.81
C ARG A 2 -4.71 -2.59 8.39
N VAL A 3 -3.59 -2.77 7.70
CA VAL A 3 -2.64 -3.87 7.99
C VAL A 3 -1.73 -3.58 9.19
N MET A 4 -1.38 -2.31 9.42
CA MET A 4 -0.68 -1.85 10.61
C MET A 4 -1.63 -1.39 11.73
N GLY A 5 -2.93 -1.35 11.47
CA GLY A 5 -3.94 -0.99 12.47
C GLY A 5 -3.96 0.52 12.79
N PHE A 6 -3.51 1.37 11.85
CA PHE A 6 -3.55 2.82 12.03
C PHE A 6 -4.94 3.43 11.80
N CYS A 7 -5.94 2.63 11.43
CA CYS A 7 -7.34 3.01 11.44
C CYS A 7 -8.21 1.91 12.05
N THR A 8 -9.41 2.28 12.49
CA THR A 8 -10.42 1.30 12.89
C THR A 8 -10.98 0.56 11.66
N PRO A 9 -11.61 -0.62 11.84
CA PRO A 9 -12.34 -1.30 10.77
C PRO A 9 -13.38 -0.40 10.11
N ASP A 10 -14.19 0.30 10.90
CA ASP A 10 -15.21 1.23 10.41
C ASP A 10 -14.63 2.36 9.55
N GLN A 11 -13.49 2.92 9.94
CA GLN A 11 -12.78 3.94 9.16
C GLN A 11 -12.26 3.38 7.83
N HIS A 12 -11.82 2.12 7.82
CA HIS A 12 -11.35 1.48 6.60
C HIS A 12 -12.51 1.22 5.63
N GLU A 13 -13.62 0.65 6.12
CA GLU A 13 -14.83 0.41 5.32
C GLU A 13 -15.38 1.71 4.74
N GLU A 14 -15.44 2.76 5.55
CA GLU A 14 -15.90 4.06 5.10
C GLU A 14 -14.98 4.65 4.01
N PHE A 15 -13.66 4.50 4.15
CA PHE A 15 -12.72 4.93 3.12
C PHE A 15 -12.91 4.17 1.80
N VAL A 16 -13.06 2.84 1.86
CA VAL A 16 -13.27 2.00 0.66
C VAL A 16 -14.56 2.40 -0.06
N ARG A 17 -15.60 2.78 0.69
CA ARG A 17 -16.87 3.27 0.13
C ARG A 17 -16.76 4.69 -0.45
N GLN A 18 -16.03 5.59 0.22
CA GLN A 18 -15.94 7.00 -0.16
C GLN A 18 -14.93 7.26 -1.29
N ALA A 19 -13.83 6.52 -1.36
CA ALA A 19 -12.77 6.78 -2.32
C ALA A 19 -13.26 6.78 -3.78
N PRO A 20 -14.06 5.81 -4.26
CA PRO A 20 -14.61 5.85 -5.62
C PRO A 20 -15.53 7.06 -5.87
N LEU A 21 -16.31 7.48 -4.86
CA LEU A 21 -17.19 8.65 -4.97
C LEU A 21 -16.37 9.94 -5.11
N PHE A 22 -15.29 10.06 -4.34
CA PHE A 22 -14.37 11.17 -4.43
C PHE A 22 -13.65 11.20 -5.79
N GLU A 23 -13.16 10.05 -6.26
CA GLU A 23 -12.55 9.90 -7.58
C GLU A 23 -13.52 10.32 -8.70
N GLN A 24 -14.79 9.93 -8.60
CA GLN A 24 -15.83 10.33 -9.55
C GLN A 24 -16.04 11.85 -9.58
N MET A 25 -16.00 12.52 -8.42
CA MET A 25 -16.08 13.98 -8.36
C MET A 25 -14.94 14.64 -9.14
N LEU A 26 -13.71 14.14 -9.00
CA LEU A 26 -12.54 14.67 -9.72
C LEU A 26 -12.67 14.48 -11.23
N VAL A 27 -13.12 13.29 -11.66
CA VAL A 27 -13.32 13.01 -13.09
C VAL A 27 -14.43 13.89 -13.68
N ASN A 28 -15.50 14.12 -12.92
CA ASN A 28 -16.59 15.02 -13.34
C ASN A 28 -16.15 16.48 -13.45
N ASP A 29 -15.13 16.90 -12.69
CA ASP A 29 -14.50 18.23 -12.78
C ASP A 29 -13.48 18.32 -13.96
N GLY A 30 -13.40 17.29 -14.79
CA GLY A 30 -12.55 17.25 -15.99
C GLY A 30 -11.12 16.76 -15.74
N MET A 31 -10.81 16.23 -14.54
CA MET A 31 -9.51 15.62 -14.29
C MET A 31 -9.41 14.23 -14.91
N SER A 32 -8.28 13.96 -15.59
CA SER A 32 -7.92 12.59 -15.95
C SER A 32 -7.24 11.91 -14.76
N LEU A 33 -7.83 10.83 -14.25
CA LEU A 33 -7.31 10.07 -13.13
C LEU A 33 -6.83 8.69 -13.58
N THR A 34 -5.55 8.39 -13.36
CA THR A 34 -4.94 7.08 -13.61
C THR A 34 -4.33 6.53 -12.33
N LYS A 35 -4.75 5.33 -11.91
CA LYS A 35 -4.25 4.66 -10.70
C LYS A 35 -3.29 3.53 -11.11
N LEU A 36 -2.07 3.54 -10.58
CA LEU A 36 -1.04 2.55 -10.87
C LEU A 36 -0.66 1.78 -9.61
N TRP A 37 -0.70 0.45 -9.69
CA TRP A 37 -0.18 -0.44 -8.64
C TRP A 37 1.02 -1.22 -9.16
N PHE A 38 2.19 -0.97 -8.55
CA PHE A 38 3.41 -1.68 -8.91
C PHE A 38 3.50 -3.00 -8.15
N SER A 39 3.11 -4.09 -8.82
CA SER A 39 3.23 -5.43 -8.27
C SER A 39 4.67 -5.93 -8.35
N VAL A 40 5.16 -6.48 -7.25
CA VAL A 40 6.44 -7.21 -7.17
C VAL A 40 6.17 -8.59 -6.57
N THR A 41 7.02 -9.56 -6.86
CA THR A 41 6.95 -10.86 -6.19
C THR A 41 7.48 -10.75 -4.76
N GLN A 42 7.05 -11.65 -3.86
CA GLN A 42 7.56 -11.70 -2.49
C GLN A 42 9.08 -11.88 -2.45
N ALA A 43 9.62 -12.71 -3.34
CA ALA A 43 11.05 -12.93 -3.48
C ALA A 43 11.78 -11.64 -3.89
N GLU A 44 11.28 -10.91 -4.89
CA GLU A 44 11.87 -9.65 -5.34
C GLU A 44 11.80 -8.57 -4.25
N GLN A 45 10.68 -8.50 -3.53
CA GLN A 45 10.56 -7.58 -2.39
C GLN A 45 11.64 -7.86 -1.35
N ARG A 46 11.80 -9.12 -0.94
CA ARG A 46 12.82 -9.54 0.04
C ARG A 46 14.23 -9.19 -0.42
N THR A 47 14.56 -9.46 -1.69
CA THR A 47 15.86 -9.09 -2.28
C THR A 47 16.13 -7.59 -2.18
N ARG A 48 15.14 -6.75 -2.54
CA ARG A 48 15.26 -5.28 -2.43
C ARG A 48 15.46 -4.82 -0.99
N PHE A 49 14.80 -5.47 -0.03
CA PHE A 49 14.99 -5.18 1.38
C PHE A 49 16.40 -5.49 1.86
N THR A 50 16.92 -6.68 1.55
CA THR A 50 18.30 -7.05 1.89
C THR A 50 19.31 -6.06 1.31
N ILE A 51 19.15 -5.67 0.04
CA ILE A 51 20.01 -4.67 -0.61
C ILE A 51 19.96 -3.32 0.14
N ARG A 52 18.77 -2.86 0.55
CA ARG A 52 18.63 -1.60 1.29
C ARG A 52 19.30 -1.63 2.67
N GLN A 53 19.38 -2.80 3.31
CA GLN A 53 20.04 -2.92 4.61
C GLN A 53 21.57 -2.81 4.50
N VAL A 54 22.16 -3.39 3.44
CA VAL A 54 23.62 -3.45 3.28
C VAL A 54 24.20 -2.25 2.53
N ASP A 55 23.41 -1.56 1.70
CA ASP A 55 23.86 -0.42 0.90
C ASP A 55 23.74 0.91 1.69
N PRO A 56 24.86 1.55 2.10
CA PRO A 56 24.84 2.77 2.91
C PRO A 56 24.07 3.93 2.27
N VAL A 57 23.98 4.01 0.94
CA VAL A 57 23.27 5.10 0.26
C VAL A 57 21.76 4.83 0.11
N ARG A 58 21.30 3.62 0.43
CA ARG A 58 19.88 3.21 0.37
C ARG A 58 19.25 2.95 1.73
N GLN A 59 20.05 2.87 2.80
CA GLN A 59 19.59 2.59 4.17
C GLN A 59 18.50 3.54 4.66
N TRP A 60 18.56 4.83 4.29
CA TRP A 60 17.54 5.82 4.66
C TRP A 60 16.13 5.49 4.16
N LYS A 61 15.99 4.58 3.18
CA LYS A 61 14.70 4.10 2.66
C LYS A 61 14.05 3.01 3.51
N LEU A 62 14.66 2.64 4.64
CA LEU A 62 14.11 1.67 5.59
C LEU A 62 13.55 2.41 6.80
N SER A 63 12.25 2.26 7.02
CA SER A 63 11.58 2.69 8.25
C SER A 63 11.30 1.50 9.18
N PRO A 64 11.06 1.72 10.48
CA PRO A 64 10.58 0.67 11.39
C PRO A 64 9.30 -0.01 10.90
N THR A 65 8.42 0.74 10.24
CA THR A 65 7.20 0.22 9.62
C THR A 65 7.50 -0.74 8.48
N ASP A 66 8.51 -0.45 7.66
CA ASP A 66 8.92 -1.33 6.55
C ASP A 66 9.48 -2.66 7.04
N LEU A 67 10.13 -2.67 8.21
CA LEU A 67 10.60 -3.91 8.83
C LEU A 67 9.43 -4.72 9.40
N ALA A 68 8.47 -4.04 10.03
CA ALA A 68 7.28 -4.69 10.59
C ALA A 68 6.28 -5.19 9.52
N SER A 69 6.38 -4.70 8.28
CA SER A 69 5.53 -5.14 7.17
C SER A 69 6.02 -6.41 6.47
N LEU A 70 7.28 -6.81 6.68
CA LEU A 70 7.87 -8.02 6.06
C LEU A 70 7.11 -9.30 6.41
N ASP A 71 6.67 -9.42 7.67
CA ASP A 71 5.93 -10.59 8.15
C ASP A 71 4.43 -10.52 7.82
N LYS A 72 3.98 -9.46 7.13
CA LYS A 72 2.57 -9.18 6.83
C LYS A 72 2.23 -9.29 5.35
N TRP A 73 3.03 -10.02 4.58
CA TRP A 73 2.84 -10.18 3.13
C TRP A 73 1.40 -10.59 2.76
N ASP A 74 0.85 -11.61 3.41
CA ASP A 74 -0.49 -12.10 3.11
C ASP A 74 -1.58 -11.09 3.48
N ALA A 75 -1.41 -10.37 4.59
CA ALA A 75 -2.34 -9.33 5.02
C ALA A 75 -2.36 -8.14 4.04
N TYR A 76 -1.20 -7.73 3.52
CA TYR A 76 -1.12 -6.73 2.46
C TYR A 76 -1.69 -7.25 1.13
N THR A 77 -1.52 -8.54 0.84
CA THR A 77 -2.08 -9.16 -0.37
C THR A 77 -3.60 -9.16 -0.32
N ALA A 78 -4.21 -9.57 0.79
CA ALA A 78 -5.65 -9.53 0.98
C ALA A 78 -6.20 -8.09 0.93
N ALA A 79 -5.55 -7.14 1.60
CA ALA A 79 -5.96 -5.74 1.57
C ALA A 79 -5.88 -5.13 0.15
N LYS A 80 -4.90 -5.55 -0.66
CA LYS A 80 -4.80 -5.17 -2.08
C LYS A 80 -5.94 -5.78 -2.89
N GLU A 81 -6.23 -7.06 -2.71
CA GLU A 81 -7.32 -7.73 -3.44
C GLU A 81 -8.67 -7.10 -3.14
N ASP A 82 -8.96 -6.83 -1.86
CA ASP A 82 -10.18 -6.14 -1.42
C ASP A 82 -10.30 -4.72 -2.01
N MET A 83 -9.18 -4.02 -2.23
CA MET A 83 -9.17 -2.68 -2.86
C MET A 83 -9.48 -2.71 -4.37
N PHE A 84 -9.20 -3.83 -5.04
CA PHE A 84 -9.40 -3.99 -6.49
C PHE A 84 -10.73 -4.68 -6.86
N ALA A 85 -11.38 -5.35 -5.91
CA ALA A 85 -12.67 -6.01 -6.07
C ALA A 85 -13.81 -5.01 -6.30
#